data_AF-A0A251WJ91-F1
#
_entry.id   AF-A0A251WJ91-F1
#
_cell.length_a   1.000
_cell.length_b   1.000
_cell.length_c   1.000
_cell.angle_alpha   90.00
_cell.angle_beta   90.00
_cell.angle_gamma   90.00
#
_symmetry.space_group_name_H-M   'P 1'
#
loop_
_entity.id
_entity.type
_entity.pdbx_description
1 polymer ?
#
loop_
_entity_poly.entity_id
_entity_poly.type
_entity_poly.pdbx_seq_one_letter_code
_entity_poly.pdbx_strand_id
1 'polypeptide(L)'
;MERKISTISIIVSLLFLPAIVGLSTLVIASVDWANRGLAIALLLLCVDQCRMAIVDLENVALVQNLILAKPLAQDTRLTRFYGVTIATIAIELLGFYSAIGWLGWGAAIVLLSQVGFNLWAGIQLQPQESSAPIVPWGIRDRFPVLLADGLGIGLVGCWLAGVQPLIMALGLLAMVLIYGVVKYGFSQA
;
A
#
# COMPACT_ATOMS: atom_id res chain seq x y z
N MET A 1 1.14 6.74 -26.61
CA MET A 1 1.18 7.90 -25.69
C MET A 1 2.27 7.61 -24.67
N GLU A 2 3.48 8.15 -24.87
CA GLU A 2 4.60 7.92 -23.95
C GLU A 2 4.28 8.59 -22.62
N ARG A 3 4.07 7.79 -21.57
CA ARG A 3 3.83 8.30 -20.22
C ARG A 3 5.17 8.84 -19.71
N LYS A 4 5.37 10.15 -19.77
CA LYS A 4 6.56 10.82 -19.25
C LYS A 4 6.71 10.44 -17.77
N ILE A 5 7.84 9.82 -17.41
CA ILE A 5 8.11 9.40 -16.04
C ILE A 5 8.11 10.66 -15.15
N SER A 6 7.25 10.68 -14.13
CA SER A 6 7.15 11.79 -13.19
C SER A 6 8.30 11.73 -12.17
N THR A 7 8.74 12.89 -11.67
CA THR A 7 9.75 12.97 -10.61
C THR A 7 9.30 12.22 -9.35
N ILE A 8 7.99 12.26 -9.04
CA ILE A 8 7.36 11.52 -7.94
C ILE A 8 7.61 10.01 -8.11
N SER A 9 7.34 9.48 -9.31
CA SER A 9 7.54 8.07 -9.61
C SER A 9 8.98 7.62 -9.40
N ILE A 10 9.96 8.42 -9.82
CA ILE A 10 11.39 8.13 -9.64
C ILE A 10 11.75 8.09 -8.15
N ILE A 11 11.39 9.14 -7.40
CA ILE A 11 11.74 9.24 -5.98
C ILE A 11 11.15 8.08 -5.18
N VAL A 12 9.85 7.83 -5.35
CA VAL A 12 9.18 6.73 -4.63
C VAL A 12 9.79 5.39 -5.01
N SER A 13 10.03 5.13 -6.31
CA SER A 13 10.65 3.88 -6.75
C SER A 13 12.03 3.68 -6.14
N LEU A 14 12.86 4.74 -6.06
CA LEU A 14 14.18 4.68 -5.43
C LEU A 14 14.10 4.41 -3.92
N LEU A 15 13.04 4.88 -3.25
CA LEU A 15 12.83 4.61 -1.82
C LEU A 15 12.42 3.16 -1.56
N PHE A 16 11.61 2.54 -2.43
CA PHE A 16 11.17 1.15 -2.27
C PHE A 16 12.18 0.13 -2.81
N LEU A 17 13.02 0.51 -3.77
CA LEU A 17 13.95 -0.39 -4.45
C LEU A 17 14.86 -1.21 -3.50
N PRO A 18 15.50 -0.61 -2.47
CA PRO A 18 16.36 -1.40 -1.58
C PRO A 18 15.57 -2.44 -0.79
N ALA A 19 14.33 -2.15 -0.41
CA ALA A 19 13.44 -3.10 0.24
C ALA A 19 13.02 -4.24 -0.71
N ILE A 20 12.72 -3.92 -1.98
CA ILE A 20 12.42 -4.93 -3.01
C ILE A 20 13.62 -5.88 -3.19
N VAL A 21 14.83 -5.35 -3.28
CA VAL A 21 16.06 -6.15 -3.39
C VAL A 21 16.26 -7.00 -2.13
N GLY A 22 16.13 -6.42 -0.95
CA GLY A 22 16.29 -7.13 0.33
C GLY A 22 15.27 -8.25 0.55
N LEU A 23 14.01 -8.03 0.15
CA LEU A 23 12.99 -9.08 0.20
C LEU A 23 13.25 -10.17 -0.84
N SER A 24 13.74 -9.81 -2.03
CA SER A 24 14.10 -10.78 -3.08
C SER A 24 15.24 -11.70 -2.63
N THR A 25 16.28 -11.16 -1.97
CA THR A 25 17.35 -11.99 -1.41
C THR A 25 16.84 -12.91 -0.32
N LEU A 26 15.90 -12.44 0.53
CA LEU A 26 15.28 -13.27 1.57
C LEU A 26 14.46 -14.43 0.97
N VAL A 27 13.73 -14.20 -0.12
CA VAL A 27 13.00 -15.27 -0.83
C VAL A 27 13.95 -16.38 -1.29
N ILE A 28 15.11 -16.01 -1.85
CA ILE A 28 16.11 -16.95 -2.35
C ILE A 28 16.82 -17.67 -1.19
N ALA A 29 17.19 -16.93 -0.15
CA ALA A 29 18.01 -17.45 0.95
C ALA A 29 17.22 -18.24 2.01
N SER A 30 15.90 -18.01 2.15
CA SER A 30 15.08 -18.68 3.16
C SER A 30 14.98 -20.17 2.88
N VAL A 31 15.42 -21.02 3.82
CA VAL A 31 15.30 -22.49 3.72
C VAL A 31 13.89 -22.96 4.11
N ASP A 32 13.28 -22.31 5.09
CA ASP A 32 11.94 -22.62 5.57
C ASP A 32 10.84 -22.10 4.63
N TRP A 33 9.83 -22.93 4.37
CA TRP A 33 8.74 -22.61 3.45
C TRP A 33 7.78 -21.57 4.00
N ALA A 34 7.58 -21.49 5.33
CA ALA A 34 6.72 -20.46 5.92
C ALA A 34 7.35 -19.08 5.78
N ASN A 35 8.65 -18.95 6.09
CA ASN A 35 9.42 -17.74 5.88
C ASN A 35 9.48 -17.36 4.40
N ARG A 36 9.75 -18.32 3.51
CA ARG A 36 9.79 -18.06 2.06
C ARG A 36 8.42 -17.59 1.53
N GLY A 37 7.33 -18.24 1.94
CA GLY A 37 5.97 -17.84 1.55
C GLY A 37 5.63 -16.42 2.00
N LEU A 38 5.95 -16.07 3.25
CA LEU A 38 5.72 -14.74 3.79
C LEU A 38 6.61 -13.68 3.11
N ALA A 39 7.87 -14.01 2.81
CA ALA A 39 8.77 -13.15 2.07
C ALA A 39 8.28 -12.88 0.63
N ILE A 40 7.73 -13.89 -0.05
CA ILE A 40 7.12 -13.71 -1.37
C ILE A 40 5.89 -12.80 -1.26
N ALA A 41 5.01 -13.03 -0.27
CA ALA A 41 3.83 -12.20 -0.06
C ALA A 41 4.22 -10.73 0.17
N LEU A 42 5.23 -10.49 1.02
CA LEU A 42 5.73 -9.14 1.28
C LEU A 42 6.44 -8.50 0.08
N LEU A 43 7.18 -9.27 -0.71
CA LEU A 43 7.81 -8.78 -1.93
C LEU A 43 6.75 -8.26 -2.91
N LEU A 44 5.69 -9.05 -3.14
CA LEU A 44 4.58 -8.65 -4.00
C LEU A 44 3.84 -7.44 -3.44
N LEU A 45 3.62 -7.41 -2.13
CA LEU A 45 3.00 -6.27 -1.45
C LEU A 45 3.85 -5.00 -1.57
N CYS A 46 5.18 -5.12 -1.45
CA CYS A 46 6.13 -4.01 -1.58
C CYS A 46 6.08 -3.38 -2.97
N VAL A 47 6.02 -4.20 -4.02
CA VAL A 47 5.83 -3.72 -5.40
C VAL A 47 4.48 -3.02 -5.56
N ASP A 48 3.41 -3.59 -4.99
CA ASP A 48 2.08 -2.98 -5.05
C ASP A 48 2.01 -1.65 -4.30
N GLN A 49 2.59 -1.57 -3.10
CA GLN A 49 2.62 -0.34 -2.28
C GLN A 49 3.47 0.74 -2.93
N CYS A 50 4.61 0.39 -3.53
CA CYS A 50 5.39 1.34 -4.34
C CYS A 50 4.51 1.96 -5.44
N ARG A 51 3.71 1.16 -6.14
CA ARG A 51 2.81 1.68 -7.18
C ARG A 51 1.66 2.52 -6.58
N MET A 52 1.04 2.08 -5.50
CA MET A 52 -0.03 2.83 -4.82
C MET A 52 0.46 4.20 -4.36
N ALA A 53 1.63 4.25 -3.70
CA ALA A 53 2.27 5.48 -3.25
C ALA A 53 2.51 6.48 -4.40
N ILE A 54 2.95 5.99 -5.57
CA ILE A 54 3.11 6.83 -6.77
C ILE A 54 1.75 7.40 -7.20
N VAL A 55 0.75 6.54 -7.34
CA VAL A 55 -0.59 6.94 -7.79
C VAL A 55 -1.21 7.97 -6.85
N ASP A 56 -1.12 7.75 -5.53
CA ASP A 56 -1.70 8.65 -4.54
C ASP A 56 -1.02 10.03 -4.55
N LEU A 57 0.31 10.07 -4.62
CA LEU A 57 1.06 11.33 -4.69
C LEU A 57 0.85 12.06 -6.02
N GLU A 58 0.76 11.33 -7.14
CA GLU A 58 0.40 11.92 -8.44
C GLU A 58 -1.02 12.49 -8.41
N ASN A 59 -1.98 11.77 -7.83
CA ASN A 59 -3.36 12.25 -7.68
C ASN A 59 -3.41 13.51 -6.81
N VAL A 60 -2.67 13.57 -5.70
CA VAL A 60 -2.54 14.78 -4.88
C VAL A 60 -2.01 15.95 -5.72
N ALA A 61 -0.92 15.75 -6.47
CA ALA A 61 -0.33 16.79 -7.30
C ALA A 61 -1.30 17.29 -8.38
N LEU A 62 -2.03 16.38 -9.03
CA LEU A 62 -3.04 16.73 -10.04
C LEU A 62 -4.21 17.51 -9.43
N VAL A 63 -4.79 17.03 -8.32
CA VAL A 63 -5.90 17.71 -7.64
C VAL A 63 -5.46 19.06 -7.11
N GLN A 64 -4.23 19.19 -6.59
CA GLN A 64 -3.69 20.47 -6.14
C GLN A 64 -3.61 21.48 -7.28
N ASN A 65 -3.12 21.06 -8.46
CA ASN A 65 -3.08 21.93 -9.65
C ASN A 65 -4.49 22.33 -10.13
N LEU A 66 -5.46 21.41 -10.08
CA LEU A 66 -6.87 21.70 -10.42
C LEU A 66 -7.52 22.71 -9.47
N ILE A 67 -7.20 22.63 -8.17
CA ILE A 67 -7.72 23.57 -7.16
C ILE A 67 -7.06 24.94 -7.33
N LEU A 68 -5.74 25.02 -7.55
CA LEU A 68 -5.04 26.29 -7.77
C LEU A 68 -5.53 27.04 -9.03
N ALA A 69 -6.03 26.31 -10.04
CA ALA A 69 -6.64 26.89 -11.23
C ALA A 69 -8.06 27.45 -11.00
N LYS A 70 -8.66 27.18 -9.83
CA LYS A 70 -9.98 27.69 -9.42
C LYS A 70 -9.82 28.62 -8.20
N PRO A 71 -10.68 29.64 -8.03
CA PRO A 71 -10.68 30.48 -6.84
C PRO A 71 -11.27 29.77 -5.60
N LEU A 72 -11.15 28.44 -5.51
CA LEU A 72 -11.51 27.69 -4.31
C LEU A 72 -10.31 27.73 -3.34
N ALA A 73 -10.56 28.26 -2.15
CA ALA A 73 -9.61 28.29 -1.04
C ALA A 73 -8.96 26.90 -0.79
N GLN A 74 -7.74 26.91 -0.25
CA GLN A 74 -7.03 25.71 0.19
C GLN A 74 -7.97 24.74 0.94
N ASP A 75 -8.20 23.57 0.35
CA ASP A 75 -9.03 22.54 0.98
C ASP A 75 -8.19 21.77 2.01
N THR A 76 -8.49 21.97 3.29
CA THR A 76 -7.81 21.30 4.41
C THR A 76 -7.88 19.77 4.33
N ARG A 77 -8.86 19.21 3.61
CA ARG A 77 -8.99 17.77 3.38
C ARG A 77 -7.86 17.23 2.51
N LEU A 78 -7.41 17.98 1.49
CA LEU A 78 -6.30 17.57 0.63
C LEU A 78 -4.98 17.56 1.39
N THR A 79 -4.73 18.59 2.22
CA THR A 79 -3.54 18.67 3.07
C THR A 79 -3.50 17.52 4.08
N ARG A 80 -4.64 17.22 4.71
CA ARG A 80 -4.76 16.07 5.61
C ARG A 80 -4.49 14.76 4.88
N PHE A 81 -5.09 14.54 3.72
CA PHE A 81 -4.88 13.32 2.93
C PHE A 81 -3.41 13.16 2.56
N TYR A 82 -2.76 14.21 2.05
CA TYR A 82 -1.33 14.19 1.75
C TYR A 82 -0.48 13.83 2.98
N GLY A 83 -0.78 14.42 4.15
CA GLY A 83 -0.10 14.08 5.40
C GLY A 83 -0.27 12.60 5.77
N VAL A 84 -1.48 12.05 5.63
CA VAL A 84 -1.76 10.62 5.86
C VAL A 84 -1.02 9.74 4.86
N THR A 85 -0.99 10.10 3.57
CA THR A 85 -0.25 9.38 2.52
C THR A 85 1.24 9.33 2.83
N ILE A 86 1.87 10.47 3.14
CA ILE A 86 3.30 10.53 3.45
C ILE A 86 3.63 9.73 4.72
N ALA A 87 2.81 9.85 5.77
CA ALA A 87 2.99 9.07 6.99
C ALA A 87 2.87 7.56 6.71
N THR A 88 1.91 7.17 5.88
CA THR A 88 1.70 5.76 5.49
C THR A 88 2.92 5.24 4.73
N ILE A 89 3.40 5.96 3.71
CA ILE A 89 4.60 5.58 2.95
C ILE A 89 5.81 5.42 3.88
N ALA A 90 5.99 6.33 4.84
CA ALA A 90 7.10 6.25 5.79
C ALA A 90 7.02 5.00 6.69
N ILE A 91 5.83 4.67 7.18
CA ILE A 91 5.61 3.48 8.02
C ILE A 91 5.73 2.19 7.18
N GLU A 92 5.25 2.19 5.94
CA GLU A 92 5.42 1.07 5.02
C GLU A 92 6.90 0.79 4.73
N LEU A 93 7.67 1.82 4.39
CA LEU A 93 9.11 1.70 4.20
C LEU A 93 9.79 1.17 5.46
N LEU A 94 9.43 1.68 6.64
CA LEU A 94 9.92 1.15 7.92
C LEU A 94 9.59 -0.34 8.08
N GLY A 95 8.36 -0.75 7.74
CA GLY A 95 7.92 -2.14 7.81
C GLY A 95 8.69 -3.04 6.85
N PHE A 96 8.81 -2.64 5.58
CA PHE A 96 9.55 -3.40 4.57
C PHE A 96 11.05 -3.49 4.87
N TYR A 97 11.67 -2.42 5.38
CA TYR A 97 13.07 -2.47 5.82
C TYR A 97 13.26 -3.35 7.05
N SER A 98 12.33 -3.27 8.00
CA SER A 98 12.34 -4.14 9.19
C SER A 98 12.15 -5.61 8.82
N ALA A 99 11.39 -5.91 7.77
CA ALA A 99 11.13 -7.28 7.31
C ALA A 99 12.40 -8.03 6.85
N ILE A 100 13.46 -7.31 6.47
CA ILE A 100 14.74 -7.92 6.10
C ILE A 100 15.38 -8.64 7.30
N GLY A 101 15.22 -8.11 8.52
CA GLY A 101 15.72 -8.72 9.76
C GLY A 101 14.66 -9.46 10.56
N TRP A 102 13.44 -8.92 10.63
CA TRP A 102 12.33 -9.44 11.41
C TRP A 102 11.08 -9.57 10.54
N LEU A 103 11.04 -10.61 9.71
CA LEU A 103 10.04 -10.79 8.66
C LEU A 103 8.59 -10.59 9.14
N GLY A 104 8.18 -11.30 10.20
CA GLY A 104 6.82 -11.20 10.73
C GLY A 104 6.47 -9.82 11.30
N TRP A 105 7.40 -9.17 12.00
CA TRP A 105 7.17 -7.84 12.56
C TRP A 105 7.12 -6.76 11.46
N GLY A 106 7.99 -6.87 10.45
CA GLY A 106 7.92 -6.02 9.27
C GLY A 106 6.58 -6.17 8.54
N ALA A 107 6.09 -7.40 8.38
CA ALA A 107 4.76 -7.66 7.82
C ALA A 107 3.64 -6.99 8.63
N ALA A 108 3.69 -7.12 9.96
CA ALA A 108 2.69 -6.51 10.84
C ALA A 108 2.67 -4.99 10.70
N ILE A 109 3.85 -4.35 10.65
CA ILE A 109 3.96 -2.89 10.49
C ILE A 109 3.33 -2.44 9.17
N VAL A 110 3.61 -3.12 8.06
CA VAL A 110 3.03 -2.80 6.73
C VAL A 110 1.51 -2.95 6.73
N LEU A 111 0.98 -4.04 7.28
CA LEU A 111 -0.48 -4.23 7.30
C LEU A 111 -1.19 -3.23 8.23
N LEU A 112 -0.55 -2.86 9.35
CA LEU A 112 -1.07 -1.83 10.24
C LEU A 112 -1.09 -0.45 9.58
N SER A 113 -0.09 -0.11 8.75
CA SER A 113 -0.11 1.16 8.02
C SER A 113 -1.25 1.21 6.99
N GLN A 114 -1.56 0.09 6.34
CA GLN A 114 -2.69 0.00 5.40
C GLN A 114 -4.03 0.23 6.10
N VAL A 115 -4.26 -0.42 7.25
CA VAL A 115 -5.44 -0.15 8.09
C VAL A 115 -5.47 1.32 8.49
N GLY A 116 -4.34 1.87 8.95
CA GLY A 116 -4.23 3.27 9.35
C GLY A 116 -4.63 4.22 8.22
N PHE A 117 -4.12 4.00 7.01
CA PHE A 117 -4.48 4.77 5.82
C PHE A 117 -5.98 4.71 5.53
N ASN A 118 -6.53 3.50 5.50
CA ASN A 118 -7.95 3.26 5.23
C ASN A 118 -8.87 3.82 6.33
N LEU A 119 -8.38 4.05 7.54
CA LEU A 119 -9.14 4.71 8.60
C LEU A 119 -9.00 6.25 8.58
N TRP A 120 -7.80 6.78 8.27
CA TRP A 120 -7.52 8.21 8.45
C TRP A 120 -7.64 9.07 7.20
N ALA A 121 -7.53 8.50 6.00
CA ALA A 121 -7.54 9.26 4.75
C ALA A 121 -8.85 10.05 4.54
N GLY A 122 -10.00 9.51 4.93
CA GLY A 122 -11.31 10.19 4.94
C GLY A 122 -11.91 10.61 3.58
N ILE A 123 -11.09 10.70 2.54
CA ILE A 123 -11.48 11.11 1.18
C ILE A 123 -10.93 10.15 0.12
N GLN A 124 -11.45 10.27 -1.09
CA GLN A 124 -10.92 9.69 -2.32
C GLN A 124 -10.65 10.82 -3.32
N LEU A 125 -9.51 10.75 -3.99
CA LEU A 125 -9.14 11.71 -5.04
C LEU A 125 -9.55 11.17 -6.41
N GLN A 126 -10.29 11.97 -7.17
CA GLN A 126 -10.76 11.64 -8.50
C GLN A 126 -10.31 12.74 -9.49
N PRO A 127 -9.05 12.73 -9.93
CA PRO A 127 -8.50 13.80 -10.77
C PRO A 127 -9.17 13.92 -12.14
N GLN A 128 -9.92 12.90 -12.57
CA GLN A 128 -10.70 12.93 -13.82
C GLN A 128 -11.98 13.77 -13.69
N GLU A 129 -12.51 13.92 -12.47
CA GLU A 129 -13.74 14.69 -12.22
C GLU A 129 -13.41 16.16 -11.92
N SER A 130 -13.35 16.98 -12.96
CA SER A 130 -13.00 18.41 -12.85
C SER A 130 -13.94 19.22 -11.95
N SER A 131 -15.20 18.79 -11.77
CA SER A 131 -16.20 19.49 -10.94
C SER A 131 -16.09 19.17 -9.45
N ALA A 132 -15.71 17.94 -9.08
CA ALA A 132 -15.66 17.47 -7.69
C ALA A 132 -14.50 16.48 -7.47
N PRO A 133 -13.23 16.91 -7.59
CA PRO A 133 -12.08 16.00 -7.55
C PRO A 133 -11.78 15.42 -6.16
N ILE A 134 -12.45 15.90 -5.11
CA ILE A 134 -12.34 15.43 -3.73
C ILE A 134 -13.71 14.89 -3.31
N VAL A 135 -13.82 13.58 -3.20
CA VAL A 135 -15.06 12.90 -2.82
C VAL A 135 -14.91 12.33 -1.41
N PRO A 136 -15.89 12.54 -0.49
CA PRO A 136 -15.86 11.87 0.80
C PRO A 136 -15.97 10.36 0.58
N TRP A 137 -15.11 9.59 1.23
CA TRP A 137 -15.11 8.14 1.09
C TRP A 137 -15.37 7.53 2.44
N GLY A 138 -16.60 7.09 2.68
CA GLY A 138 -17.07 6.69 4.00
C GLY A 138 -16.58 5.30 4.42
N ILE A 139 -16.73 4.97 5.70
CA ILE A 139 -16.38 3.63 6.24
C ILE A 139 -17.13 2.51 5.53
N ARG A 140 -18.39 2.75 5.11
CA ARG A 140 -19.19 1.74 4.39
C ARG A 140 -18.58 1.35 3.05
N ASP A 141 -18.09 2.34 2.31
CA ASP A 141 -17.45 2.12 1.00
C ASP A 141 -16.08 1.43 1.15
N ARG A 142 -15.43 1.60 2.31
CA ARG A 142 -14.14 1.00 2.65
C ARG A 142 -14.24 -0.39 3.29
N PHE A 143 -15.45 -0.85 3.64
CA PHE A 143 -15.64 -2.08 4.39
C PHE A 143 -14.95 -3.31 3.76
N PRO A 144 -15.03 -3.55 2.44
CA PRO A 144 -14.35 -4.69 1.82
C PRO A 144 -12.83 -4.63 1.98
N VAL A 145 -12.25 -3.42 1.90
CA VAL A 145 -10.80 -3.22 2.04
C VAL A 145 -10.38 -3.40 3.50
N LEU A 146 -11.11 -2.79 4.44
CA LEU A 146 -10.86 -2.94 5.87
C LEU A 146 -11.00 -4.40 6.34
N LEU A 147 -11.92 -5.16 5.75
CA LEU A 147 -12.06 -6.59 6.02
C LEU A 147 -10.82 -7.36 5.53
N ALA A 148 -10.33 -7.07 4.33
CA ALA A 148 -9.11 -7.68 3.82
C ALA A 148 -7.89 -7.31 4.70
N ASP A 149 -7.72 -6.05 5.07
CA ASP A 149 -6.62 -5.64 5.93
C ASP A 149 -6.70 -6.32 7.32
N GLY A 150 -7.90 -6.40 7.89
CA GLY A 150 -8.14 -7.08 9.16
C GLY A 150 -7.83 -8.58 9.11
N LEU A 151 -8.20 -9.26 8.03
CA LEU A 151 -7.82 -10.66 7.79
C LEU A 151 -6.30 -10.79 7.65
N GLY A 152 -5.64 -9.88 6.94
CA GLY A 152 -4.18 -9.85 6.82
C GLY A 152 -3.49 -9.74 8.18
N ILE A 153 -3.92 -8.80 9.02
CA ILE A 153 -3.39 -8.64 10.39
C ILE A 153 -3.61 -9.91 11.20
N GLY A 154 -4.81 -10.51 11.12
CA GLY A 154 -5.11 -11.77 11.79
C GLY A 154 -4.13 -12.88 11.39
N LEU A 155 -3.88 -13.05 10.10
CA LEU A 155 -2.95 -14.06 9.58
C LEU A 155 -1.51 -13.80 10.02
N VAL A 156 -1.02 -12.55 9.93
CA VAL A 156 0.32 -12.21 10.44
C VAL A 156 0.41 -12.40 11.95
N GLY A 157 -0.63 -12.07 12.71
CA GLY A 157 -0.69 -12.29 14.16
C GLY A 157 -0.59 -13.77 14.52
N CYS A 158 -1.35 -14.64 13.84
CA CYS A 158 -1.25 -16.08 13.98
C CYS A 158 0.14 -16.61 13.61
N TRP A 159 0.74 -16.08 12.55
CA TRP A 159 2.10 -16.41 12.13
C TRP A 159 3.12 -16.07 13.21
N LEU A 160 3.05 -14.85 13.77
CA LEU A 160 3.91 -14.38 14.87
C LEU A 160 3.74 -15.20 16.14
N ALA A 161 2.52 -15.69 16.41
CA ALA A 161 2.23 -16.58 17.53
C ALA A 161 2.69 -18.04 17.30
N GLY A 162 3.26 -18.36 16.14
CA GLY A 162 3.70 -19.71 15.79
C GLY A 162 2.54 -20.67 15.42
N VAL A 163 1.34 -20.16 15.18
CA VAL A 163 0.16 -20.96 14.85
C VAL A 163 0.18 -21.31 13.37
N GLN A 164 0.53 -22.56 13.06
CA GLN A 164 0.63 -23.11 11.69
C GLN A 164 1.26 -22.11 10.68
N PRO A 165 2.53 -21.70 10.88
CA PRO A 165 3.13 -20.57 10.15
C PRO A 165 3.09 -20.73 8.63
N LEU A 166 3.23 -21.95 8.11
CA LEU A 166 3.14 -22.21 6.68
C LEU A 166 1.76 -21.87 6.11
N ILE A 167 0.69 -22.29 6.79
CA ILE A 167 -0.69 -22.04 6.33
C ILE A 167 -1.01 -20.55 6.40
N MET A 168 -0.55 -19.86 7.46
CA MET A 168 -0.73 -18.41 7.58
C MET A 168 0.01 -17.65 6.48
N ALA A 169 1.25 -18.03 6.19
CA ALA A 169 2.05 -17.44 5.11
C ALA A 169 1.42 -17.67 3.72
N LEU A 170 0.94 -18.88 3.46
CA LEU A 170 0.24 -19.20 2.21
C LEU A 170 -1.10 -18.48 2.09
N GLY A 171 -1.83 -18.32 3.20
CA GLY A 171 -3.06 -17.53 3.25
C GLY A 171 -2.81 -16.06 2.89
N LEU A 172 -1.77 -15.45 3.47
CA LEU A 172 -1.36 -14.08 3.13
C LEU A 172 -0.96 -13.96 1.66
N LEU A 173 -0.16 -14.91 1.16
CA LEU A 173 0.24 -14.93 -0.24
C LEU A 173 -0.98 -15.04 -1.17
N ALA A 174 -1.92 -15.95 -0.86
CA ALA A 174 -3.14 -16.12 -1.63
C ALA A 174 -3.97 -14.83 -1.64
N MET A 175 -4.10 -14.14 -0.51
CA MET A 175 -4.79 -12.85 -0.44
C MET A 175 -4.12 -11.80 -1.33
N VAL A 176 -2.80 -11.66 -1.27
CA VAL A 176 -2.06 -10.68 -2.11
C VAL A 176 -2.26 -11.00 -3.59
N LEU A 177 -2.20 -12.28 -3.98
CA LEU A 177 -2.43 -12.71 -5.36
C LEU A 177 -3.87 -12.44 -5.82
N ILE A 178 -4.87 -12.81 -5.01
CA ILE A 178 -6.29 -12.57 -5.33
C ILE A 178 -6.54 -11.06 -5.47
N TYR A 179 -6.07 -10.27 -4.52
CA TYR A 179 -6.21 -8.82 -4.56
C TYR A 179 -5.53 -8.23 -5.80
N GLY A 180 -4.30 -8.65 -6.11
CA GLY A 180 -3.59 -8.23 -7.31
C GLY A 180 -4.34 -8.59 -8.60
N VAL A 181 -4.90 -9.80 -8.69
CA VAL A 181 -5.71 -10.23 -9.84
C VAL A 181 -7.00 -9.41 -9.96
N VAL A 182 -7.70 -9.16 -8.86
CA VAL A 182 -8.92 -8.31 -8.86
C VAL A 182 -8.58 -6.89 -9.32
N LYS A 183 -7.55 -6.29 -8.72
CA LYS A 183 -7.14 -4.91 -8.97
C LYS A 183 -6.55 -4.69 -10.36
N TYR A 184 -5.85 -5.67 -10.94
CA TYR A 184 -5.13 -5.49 -12.21
C TYR A 184 -5.68 -6.30 -13.38
N GLY A 185 -6.39 -7.40 -13.11
CA GLY A 185 -7.02 -8.24 -14.11
C GLY A 185 -8.42 -7.77 -14.49
N PHE A 186 -9.23 -7.33 -13.52
CA PHE A 186 -10.63 -6.98 -13.74
C PHE A 186 -10.93 -5.47 -13.74
N SER A 187 -10.04 -4.65 -13.17
CA SER A 187 -10.16 -3.18 -13.18
C SER A 187 -9.46 -2.53 -14.38
N GLN A 188 -9.61 -3.12 -15.57
CA GLN A 188 -9.39 -2.41 -16.85
C GLN A 188 -10.76 -2.07 -17.46
N ALA A 189 -11.35 -0.99 -16.96
CA ALA A 189 -12.35 -0.16 -17.63
C ALA A 189 -12.24 1.25 -17.04
#